data_AF-A0A182HPA5-F1
#
_entry.id   AF-A0A182HPA5-F1
#
_cell.length_a   1.000
_cell.length_b   1.000
_cell.length_c   1.000
_cell.angle_alpha   90.00
_cell.angle_beta   90.00
_cell.angle_gamma   90.00
#
_symmetry.space_group_name_H-M   'P 1'
#
loop_
_entity.id
_entity.type
_entity.pdbx_description
1 polymer ?
#
loop_
_entity_poly.entity_id
_entity_poly.type
_entity_poly.pdbx_seq_one_letter_code
_entity_poly.pdbx_strand_id
1 'polypeptide(L)' 'MWSGNPLREPRGRLKIRGSLAKRGLRELCQKGLIKLVVQHHAQVIYTRTTRRELKIALFVL' A
#
# COMPACT_ATOMS: atom_id res chain seq x y z
N MET A 1 -31.29 -1.88 18.45
CA MET A 1 -30.22 -2.47 19.30
C MET A 1 -29.46 -3.47 18.44
N TRP A 2 -28.44 -3.00 17.71
CA TRP A 2 -27.66 -3.85 16.80
C TRP A 2 -26.49 -4.45 17.59
N SER A 3 -26.57 -5.74 17.91
CA SER A 3 -25.44 -6.48 18.51
C SER A 3 -24.45 -6.90 17.41
N GLY A 4 -23.81 -5.92 16.77
CA GLY A 4 -22.79 -6.17 15.75
C GLY A 4 -21.45 -6.49 16.41
N ASN A 5 -20.93 -7.71 16.18
CA ASN A 5 -19.55 -8.07 16.50
C ASN A 5 -18.61 -6.92 16.07
N PRO A 6 -17.77 -6.35 16.96
CA PRO A 6 -16.82 -5.33 16.55
C PRO A 6 -15.90 -6.00 15.53
N LEU A 7 -15.95 -5.51 14.28
CA LEU A 7 -15.16 -6.00 13.17
C LEU A 7 -13.74 -6.23 13.67
N ARG A 8 -13.40 -7.51 13.86
CA ARG A 8 -12.13 -7.98 14.40
C ARG A 8 -11.03 -7.29 13.62
N GLU A 9 -10.36 -6.31 14.23
CA GLU A 9 -9.27 -5.61 13.56
C GLU A 9 -8.27 -6.68 13.09
N PRO A 10 -7.91 -6.74 11.79
CA PRO A 10 -7.00 -7.75 11.30
C PRO A 10 -5.68 -7.59 12.02
N ARG A 11 -5.29 -8.67 12.70
CA ARG A 11 -4.22 -8.79 13.70
C ARG A 11 -2.82 -8.35 13.23
N GLY A 12 -2.64 -7.97 11.96
CA GLY A 12 -1.36 -7.62 11.35
C GLY A 12 -1.21 -6.16 10.92
N ARG A 13 -2.13 -5.25 11.27
CA ARG A 13 -2.01 -3.82 10.91
C ARG A 13 -1.28 -3.04 12.00
N LEU A 14 -0.31 -2.22 11.59
CA LEU A 14 0.37 -1.27 12.47
C LEU A 14 -0.57 -0.11 12.84
N LYS A 15 -0.60 0.24 14.13
CA LYS A 15 -1.31 1.42 14.62
C LYS A 15 -0.39 2.64 14.50
N ILE A 16 -0.50 3.38 13.39
CA ILE A 16 0.29 4.58 13.10
C ILE A 16 -0.59 5.74 12.65
N ARG A 17 -0.10 6.99 12.80
CA ARG A 17 -0.79 8.18 12.26
C ARG A 17 -0.83 8.15 10.74
N GLY A 18 -1.94 8.64 10.16
CA GLY A 18 -2.13 8.68 8.71
C GLY A 18 -1.06 9.49 7.95
N SER A 19 -0.53 10.56 8.56
CA SER A 19 0.58 11.34 7.97
C SER A 19 1.86 10.53 7.85
N LEU A 20 2.20 9.73 8.87
CA LEU A 20 3.34 8.83 8.85
C LEU A 20 3.15 7.70 7.83
N ALA A 21 1.96 7.12 7.78
CA ALA A 21 1.62 6.09 6.79
C ALA A 21 1.80 6.59 5.35
N LYS A 22 1.32 7.81 5.05
CA LYS A 22 1.47 8.42 3.72
C LYS A 22 2.93 8.64 3.33
N ARG A 23 3.79 9.05 4.27
CA ARG A 23 5.24 9.19 4.02
C ARG A 23 5.89 7.85 3.76
N GLY A 24 5.63 6.84 4.60
CA GLY A 24 6.16 5.49 4.42
C GLY A 24 5.75 4.86 3.09
N LEU A 25 4.51 5.05 2.63
CA LEU A 25 4.07 4.58 1.33
C LEU A 25 4.86 5.22 0.17
N ARG A 26 5.20 6.52 0.26
CA ARG A 26 6.03 7.19 -0.75
C ARG A 26 7.45 6.63 -0.77
N GLU A 27 8.05 6.42 0.40
CA GLU A 27 9.40 5.84 0.51
C GLU A 27 9.45 4.41 -0.02
N LEU A 28 8.46 3.57 0.30
CA LEU A 28 8.36 2.20 -0.23
C LEU A 28 8.18 2.18 -1.75
N CYS A 29 7.47 3.16 -2.30
CA CYS A 29 7.32 3.34 -3.74
C CYS A 29 8.64 3.74 -4.41
N GLN A 30 9.40 4.68 -3.81
CA GLN A 30 10.73 5.08 -4.29
C GLN A 30 11.72 3.91 -4.28
N LYS A 31 11.62 3.02 -3.28
CA LYS A 31 12.41 1.77 -3.21
C LYS A 31 11.96 0.70 -4.22
N GLY A 32 10.87 0.92 -4.96
CA GLY A 32 10.33 -0.03 -5.94
C GLY A 32 9.62 -1.26 -5.33
N LEU A 33 9.42 -1.30 -4.01
CA LEU A 33 8.79 -2.44 -3.31
C LEU A 33 7.27 -2.51 -3.56
N ILE A 34 6.67 -1.34 -3.75
CA ILE A 34 5.27 -1.17 -4.11
C ILE A 34 5.17 -0.22 -5.29
N LYS A 35 4.06 -0.29 -6.04
CA LYS A 35 3.76 0.61 -7.15
C LYS A 35 2.44 1.33 -6.93
N LEU A 36 2.42 2.61 -7.29
CA LEU A 36 1.20 3.40 -7.35
C LEU A 36 0.37 2.95 -8.57
N VAL A 37 -0.90 2.63 -8.37
CA VAL A 37 -1.82 2.24 -9.46
C VAL A 37 -2.87 3.31 -9.70
N VAL A 38 -3.39 3.91 -8.62
CA VAL A 38 -4.42 4.94 -8.70
C VAL A 38 -4.07 6.10 -7.79
N GLN A 39 -4.12 7.32 -8.33
CA GLN A 39 -4.01 8.56 -7.58
C GLN A 39 -5.26 9.40 -7.82
N HIS A 40 -6.10 9.52 -6.79
CA HIS A 40 -7.29 10.35 -6.76
C HIS A 40 -7.24 11.26 -5.54
N HIS A 41 -7.95 12.39 -5.56
CA HIS A 41 -7.93 13.35 -4.45
C HIS A 41 -8.43 12.73 -3.13
N ALA A 42 -9.39 11.82 -3.21
CA ALA A 42 -9.95 11.12 -2.05
C ALA A 42 -9.27 9.78 -1.74
N GLN A 43 -8.56 9.16 -2.70
CA GLN A 43 -8.02 7.82 -2.53
C GLN A 43 -6.69 7.63 -3.28
N VAL A 44 -5.76 6.95 -2.62
CA VAL A 44 -4.48 6.55 -3.22
C VAL A 44 -4.31 5.05 -3.01
N ILE A 45 -4.11 4.32 -4.11
CA ILE A 45 -4.01 2.86 -4.10
C ILE A 45 -2.61 2.44 -4.55
N TYR A 46 -1.94 1.72 -3.65
CA TYR A 46 -0.67 1.05 -3.93
C TYR A 46 -0.90 -0.45 -4.04
N THR A 47 -0.10 -1.09 -4.90
CA THR A 47 -0.07 -2.54 -5.03
C THR A 47 1.35 -3.05 -4.86
N ARG A 48 1.47 -4.32 -4.50
CA ARG A 48 2.77 -4.99 -4.40
C ARG A 48 3.40 -5.12 -5.78
N THR A 49 4.70 -4.83 -5.88
CA THR A 49 5.46 -5.13 -7.09
C THR A 49 5.66 -6.65 -7.20
N THR A 50 5.25 -7.25 -8.33
CA THR A 50 5.46 -8.68 -8.57
C THR A 50 6.79 -8.93 -9.26
N ARG A 51 7.35 -10.13 -9.09
CA ARG A 51 8.64 -10.53 -9.70
C ARG A 51 8.63 -10.43 -11.23
N ARG A 52 7.46 -10.54 -11.88
CA ARG A 52 7.31 -10.37 -13.33
C ARG A 52 7.57 -8.94 -13.77
N GLU A 53 7.02 -7.97 -13.04
CA GLU A 53 7.21 -6.53 -13.31
C GLU A 53 8.70 -6.14 -13.18
N LEU A 54 9.39 -6.65 -12.16
CA LEU A 54 10.81 -6.43 -11.97
C LEU A 54 11.66 -6.99 -13.11
N LYS A 55 11.32 -8.18 -13.63
CA LYS A 55 12.02 -8.80 -14.76
C LYS A 55 11.81 -8.03 -16.06
N ILE A 56 10.59 -7.52 -16.28
CA ILE A 56 10.30 -6.68 -17.46
C ILE A 56 11.14 -5.40 -17.40
N ALA A 57 11.16 -4.73 -16.24
CA ALA A 57 11.97 -3.52 -16.07
C ALA A 57 13.48 -3.77 -16.27
N LEU A 58 14.01 -4.92 -15.83
CA LEU A 58 15.43 -5.26 -15.99
C LEU A 58 15.80 -5.62 -17.45
N PHE A 59 14.85 -6.10 -18.25
CA PHE A 59 15.11 -6.47 -19.65
C PHE A 59 15.00 -5.28 -20.62
N VAL A 60 14.32 -4.21 -20.19
CA VAL A 60 14.10 -2.99 -21.00
C VAL A 60 15.17 -1.91 -20.71
N LEU A 61 16.01 -2.11 -19.69
CA LEU A 61 17.22 -1.33 -19.39
C LEU A 61 18.46 -2.02 -19.96
#